data_AF-A0A0D1YUW2-F1
#
_entry.id   AF-A0A0D1YUW2-F1
#
_cell.length_a   1.000
_cell.length_b   1.000
_cell.length_c   1.000
_cell.angle_alpha   90.00
_cell.angle_beta   90.00
_cell.angle_gamma   90.00
#
_symmetry.space_group_name_H-M   'P 1'
#
loop_
_entity.id
_entity.type
_entity.pdbx_description
1 polymer ?
#
loop_
_entity_poly.entity_id
_entity_poly.type
_entity_poly.pdbx_seq_one_letter_code
_entity_poly.pdbx_strand_id
1 'polypeptide(L)'
;MLEVYCDPCTVNSRKVLAGLDLLGTEYQFHHIDYFTGQHKTPDYLKEINPHGTVPAAIDGDLKITESNAILQYAADDSGSMYPKNAKQRCLVNRWLLWESSIWFPSCYIYLVEFVVKPLLKEEPDQSVIDAEAPKWHKHAAILDEQLSRTKWLAGDNLTIADIAVASPMHLHDAQHLPLEQYTHFTRWLKQIEALPEWQKTQTAVDKALLPGKAASTNGASTNGTVKTVNANFNYTKDVDKRTELYFYDSDAAKDIHEPGGDPHELAVTDGWSRADSFSVDKEGFSLHQIQTDFGDWESEESVREQFYPEVVDFLKGATGAKRVLVFDHTIRTKRNEAKKLTQETNTSQRAPVMLVHCDYTAESGPVRVRQLMKDEADELLSRRVAFFNVWKPLHHTVQERPLAMCDVSSAPMDDFFKLYLNYRDRVGENYVMRYSPNHKWWYFPKMTPSDVIILKTYDSETDGRARFVGHSAFEDPNSPPDAPLRESIEIRTIAFF
;
A
#
# COMPACT_ATOMS: atom_id res chain seq x y z
N MET A 1 -26.80 -17.48 -10.25
CA MET A 1 -25.74 -16.55 -9.79
C MET A 1 -24.69 -16.61 -10.85
N LEU A 2 -24.27 -15.47 -11.38
CA LEU A 2 -23.37 -15.42 -12.52
C LEU A 2 -22.00 -16.00 -12.14
N GLU A 3 -21.51 -17.01 -12.85
CA GLU A 3 -20.15 -17.52 -12.71
C GLU A 3 -19.27 -16.86 -13.75
N VAL A 4 -18.11 -16.31 -13.35
CA VAL A 4 -17.20 -15.56 -14.22
C VAL A 4 -15.83 -16.24 -14.24
N TYR A 5 -15.39 -16.66 -15.42
CA TYR A 5 -14.17 -17.41 -15.68
C TYR A 5 -13.16 -16.51 -16.37
N CYS A 6 -12.11 -16.08 -15.66
CA CYS A 6 -11.15 -15.15 -16.24
C CYS A 6 -9.80 -15.06 -15.52
N ASP A 7 -8.81 -14.47 -16.21
CA ASP A 7 -7.57 -13.98 -15.60
C ASP A 7 -7.69 -12.45 -15.40
N PRO A 8 -7.71 -11.94 -14.15
CA PRO A 8 -7.89 -10.52 -13.88
C PRO A 8 -6.83 -9.60 -14.50
N CYS A 9 -5.66 -10.11 -14.89
CA CYS A 9 -4.63 -9.28 -15.51
C CYS A 9 -4.91 -8.95 -16.99
N THR A 10 -5.79 -9.70 -17.65
CA THR A 10 -6.06 -9.51 -19.08
C THR A 10 -7.06 -8.37 -19.32
N VAL A 11 -6.85 -7.59 -20.38
CA VAL A 11 -7.63 -6.38 -20.72
C VAL A 11 -9.14 -6.62 -20.69
N ASN A 12 -9.61 -7.67 -21.37
CA ASN A 12 -11.04 -7.96 -21.48
C ASN A 12 -11.63 -8.51 -20.18
N SER A 13 -10.82 -9.14 -19.32
CA SER A 13 -11.27 -9.64 -18.04
C SER A 13 -11.39 -8.50 -17.04
N ARG A 14 -10.40 -7.60 -17.00
CA ARG A 14 -10.48 -6.34 -16.26
C ARG A 14 -11.74 -5.54 -16.62
N LYS A 15 -12.04 -5.42 -17.91
CA LYS A 15 -13.27 -4.80 -18.42
C LYS A 15 -14.53 -5.38 -17.77
N VAL A 16 -14.64 -6.72 -17.74
CA VAL A 16 -15.81 -7.41 -17.18
C VAL A 16 -15.87 -7.23 -15.67
N LEU A 17 -14.76 -7.44 -14.95
CA LEU A 17 -14.74 -7.32 -13.49
C LEU A 17 -15.10 -5.89 -13.04
N ALA A 18 -14.48 -4.86 -13.62
CA ALA A 18 -14.79 -3.47 -13.30
C ALA A 18 -16.25 -3.12 -13.66
N GLY A 19 -16.76 -3.63 -14.77
CA GLY A 19 -18.14 -3.37 -15.18
C GLY A 19 -19.18 -4.08 -14.31
N LEU A 20 -18.95 -5.33 -13.91
CA LEU A 20 -19.85 -6.08 -13.02
C LEU A 20 -19.89 -5.44 -11.63
N ASP A 21 -18.74 -5.07 -11.08
CA ASP A 21 -18.64 -4.36 -9.80
C ASP A 21 -19.38 -3.02 -9.85
N LEU A 22 -19.24 -2.26 -10.94
CA LEU A 22 -19.92 -0.98 -11.13
C LEU A 22 -21.45 -1.13 -11.23
N LEU A 23 -21.92 -2.25 -11.77
CA LEU A 23 -23.34 -2.60 -11.85
C LEU A 23 -23.88 -3.17 -10.52
N GLY A 24 -23.02 -3.44 -9.54
CA GLY A 24 -23.39 -4.15 -8.31
C GLY A 24 -23.85 -5.59 -8.57
N THR A 25 -23.40 -6.21 -9.67
CA THR A 25 -23.79 -7.57 -10.02
C THR A 25 -23.04 -8.56 -9.14
N GLU A 26 -23.77 -9.43 -8.43
CA GLU A 26 -23.15 -10.53 -7.69
C GLU A 26 -22.70 -11.64 -8.65
N TYR A 27 -21.43 -12.03 -8.54
CA TYR A 27 -20.87 -13.12 -9.33
C TYR A 27 -19.92 -13.99 -8.51
N GLN A 28 -19.82 -15.26 -8.91
CA GLN A 28 -18.81 -16.18 -8.44
C GLN A 28 -17.61 -16.13 -9.37
N PHE A 29 -16.43 -15.85 -8.82
CA PHE A 29 -15.19 -15.74 -9.58
C PHE A 29 -14.47 -17.09 -9.70
N HIS A 30 -14.06 -17.44 -10.91
CA HIS A 30 -13.25 -18.61 -11.24
C HIS A 30 -11.98 -18.16 -11.97
N HIS A 31 -10.84 -18.34 -11.32
CA HIS A 31 -9.54 -17.99 -11.90
C HIS A 31 -9.17 -18.95 -13.04
N ILE A 32 -8.82 -18.38 -14.19
CA ILE A 32 -8.29 -19.11 -15.34
C ILE A 32 -6.94 -18.52 -15.68
N ASP A 33 -5.86 -19.25 -15.43
CA ASP A 33 -4.50 -18.75 -15.66
C ASP A 33 -4.24 -18.61 -17.18
N TYR A 34 -4.05 -17.37 -17.61
CA TYR A 34 -3.84 -17.05 -19.01
C TYR A 34 -2.45 -17.51 -19.49
N PHE A 35 -1.41 -17.31 -18.68
CA PHE A 35 -0.01 -17.56 -19.07
C PHE A 35 0.35 -19.04 -19.16
N THR A 36 -0.28 -19.89 -18.35
CA THR A 36 -0.13 -21.35 -18.41
C THR A 36 -1.02 -22.00 -19.48
N GLY A 37 -1.92 -21.23 -20.09
CA GLY A 37 -2.79 -21.74 -21.15
C GLY A 37 -4.01 -22.52 -20.68
N GLN A 38 -4.48 -22.35 -19.43
CA GLN A 38 -5.66 -23.08 -18.91
C GLN A 38 -6.92 -22.87 -19.78
N HIS A 39 -7.07 -21.67 -20.33
CA HIS A 39 -8.11 -21.28 -21.26
C HIS A 39 -8.07 -22.02 -22.62
N LYS A 40 -7.06 -22.87 -22.86
CA LYS A 40 -6.92 -23.72 -24.06
C LYS A 40 -7.10 -25.22 -23.76
N THR A 41 -7.33 -25.59 -22.50
CA THR A 41 -7.51 -27.00 -22.12
C THR A 41 -8.79 -27.58 -22.73
N PRO A 42 -8.83 -28.90 -23.03
CA PRO A 42 -10.03 -29.54 -23.57
C PRO A 42 -11.28 -29.32 -22.71
N ASP A 43 -11.13 -29.36 -21.38
CA ASP A 43 -12.23 -29.14 -20.44
C ASP A 43 -12.75 -27.71 -20.51
N TYR A 44 -11.86 -26.71 -20.55
CA TYR A 44 -12.28 -25.31 -20.70
C TYR A 44 -12.98 -25.06 -22.04
N LEU A 45 -12.44 -25.59 -23.15
CA LEU A 45 -13.00 -25.43 -24.48
C LEU A 45 -14.40 -26.08 -24.61
N LYS A 46 -14.58 -27.24 -23.96
CA LYS A 46 -15.84 -27.99 -24.00
C LYS A 46 -16.88 -27.42 -23.05
N GLU A 47 -16.48 -27.11 -21.81
CA GLU A 47 -17.40 -26.78 -20.74
C GLU A 47 -17.62 -25.26 -20.58
N ILE A 48 -16.67 -24.40 -20.96
CA ILE A 48 -16.75 -22.96 -20.67
C ILE A 48 -16.83 -22.11 -21.93
N ASN A 49 -15.76 -22.09 -22.74
CA ASN A 49 -15.68 -21.22 -23.92
C ASN A 49 -14.94 -21.91 -25.08
N PRO A 50 -15.64 -22.28 -26.18
CA PRO A 50 -15.04 -22.99 -27.31
C PRO A 50 -14.05 -22.14 -28.11
N HIS A 51 -14.06 -20.82 -27.98
CA HIS A 51 -13.05 -19.95 -28.59
C HIS A 51 -11.72 -19.97 -27.84
N GLY A 52 -11.69 -20.54 -26.63
CA GLY A 52 -10.53 -20.57 -25.78
C GLY A 52 -10.03 -19.16 -25.50
N THR A 53 -10.91 -18.28 -25.04
CA THR A 53 -10.58 -16.90 -24.64
C THR A 53 -11.14 -16.64 -23.23
N VAL A 54 -10.60 -15.62 -22.58
CA VAL A 54 -11.11 -15.07 -21.33
C VAL A 54 -11.46 -13.58 -21.54
N PRO A 55 -12.48 -13.06 -20.85
CA PRO A 55 -13.36 -13.73 -19.89
C PRO A 55 -14.47 -14.54 -20.57
N ALA A 56 -15.08 -15.44 -19.80
CA ALA A 56 -16.35 -16.10 -20.13
C ALA A 56 -17.26 -16.08 -18.90
N ALA A 57 -18.58 -16.23 -19.09
CA ALA A 57 -19.52 -16.30 -17.99
C ALA A 57 -20.59 -17.38 -18.19
N ILE A 58 -21.13 -17.89 -17.08
CA ILE A 58 -22.21 -18.89 -17.07
C ILE A 58 -23.30 -18.41 -16.11
N ASP A 59 -24.56 -18.39 -16.55
CA ASP A 59 -25.73 -18.27 -15.67
C ASP A 59 -26.72 -19.40 -15.97
N GLY A 60 -26.74 -20.41 -15.09
CA GLY A 60 -27.47 -21.65 -15.33
C GLY A 60 -27.00 -22.34 -16.62
N ASP A 61 -27.92 -22.52 -17.57
CA ASP A 61 -27.62 -23.18 -18.86
C ASP A 61 -27.04 -22.22 -19.91
N LEU A 62 -27.02 -20.91 -19.64
CA LEU A 62 -26.53 -19.91 -20.58
C LEU A 62 -25.02 -19.71 -20.43
N LYS A 63 -24.27 -20.08 -21.48
CA LYS A 63 -22.84 -19.74 -21.62
C LYS A 63 -22.70 -18.46 -22.44
N ILE A 64 -22.04 -17.47 -21.88
CA ILE A 64 -21.81 -16.16 -22.50
C ILE A 64 -20.32 -16.01 -22.78
N THR A 65 -19.99 -15.86 -24.05
CA THR A 65 -18.66 -15.47 -24.53
C THR A 65 -18.70 -14.01 -24.99
N GLU A 66 -17.53 -13.38 -25.14
CA GLU A 66 -17.34 -11.94 -25.44
C GLU A 66 -17.60 -11.01 -24.23
N SER A 67 -16.59 -10.20 -23.90
CA SER A 67 -16.62 -9.30 -22.73
C SER A 67 -17.75 -8.27 -22.81
N ASN A 68 -18.00 -7.68 -23.98
CA ASN A 68 -19.09 -6.72 -24.17
C ASN A 68 -20.48 -7.38 -24.11
N ALA A 69 -20.60 -8.68 -24.42
CA ALA A 69 -21.86 -9.41 -24.28
C ALA A 69 -22.16 -9.72 -22.81
N ILE A 70 -21.14 -10.11 -22.04
CA ILE A 70 -21.25 -10.31 -20.58
C ILE A 70 -21.72 -9.01 -19.90
N LEU A 71 -21.12 -7.86 -20.25
CA LEU A 71 -21.53 -6.56 -19.71
C LEU A 71 -22.96 -6.18 -20.11
N GLN A 72 -23.35 -6.39 -21.36
CA GLN A 72 -24.74 -6.10 -21.80
C GLN A 72 -25.76 -6.98 -21.07
N TYR A 73 -25.43 -8.25 -20.85
CA TYR A 73 -26.28 -9.20 -20.12
C TYR A 73 -26.48 -8.75 -18.67
N ALA A 74 -25.38 -8.50 -17.94
CA ALA A 74 -25.45 -8.06 -16.55
C ALA A 74 -26.11 -6.67 -16.40
N ALA A 75 -25.92 -5.79 -17.38
CA ALA A 75 -26.46 -4.45 -17.33
C ALA A 75 -27.93 -4.35 -17.79
N ASP A 76 -28.58 -5.43 -18.24
CA ASP A 76 -29.86 -5.28 -18.96
C ASP A 76 -30.93 -4.54 -18.13
N ASP A 77 -30.94 -4.73 -16.81
CA ASP A 77 -31.87 -4.06 -15.88
C ASP A 77 -31.23 -2.93 -15.04
N SER A 78 -30.03 -2.47 -15.41
CA SER A 78 -29.23 -1.47 -14.68
C SER A 78 -29.70 -0.01 -14.84
N GLY A 79 -30.86 0.23 -15.45
CA GLY A 79 -31.39 1.58 -15.64
C GLY A 79 -30.54 2.44 -16.58
N SER A 80 -29.91 3.50 -16.05
CA SER A 80 -29.16 4.48 -16.86
C SER A 80 -27.86 3.95 -17.44
N MET A 81 -27.28 2.90 -16.85
CA MET A 81 -26.00 2.31 -17.28
C MET A 81 -26.12 1.53 -18.60
N TYR A 82 -27.31 0.99 -18.90
CA TYR A 82 -27.64 0.38 -20.19
C TYR A 82 -29.14 0.55 -20.54
N PRO A 83 -29.56 1.74 -21.01
CA PRO A 83 -30.97 2.12 -21.12
C PRO A 83 -31.78 1.20 -22.04
N LYS A 84 -33.03 0.89 -21.70
CA LYS A 84 -33.95 0.12 -22.58
C LYS A 84 -34.45 0.93 -23.79
N ASN A 85 -34.38 2.26 -23.74
CA ASN A 85 -34.77 3.11 -24.87
C ASN A 85 -33.86 2.84 -26.08
N ALA A 86 -34.46 2.45 -27.21
CA ALA A 86 -33.72 2.01 -28.40
C ALA A 86 -32.68 3.03 -28.91
N LYS A 87 -32.98 4.34 -28.85
CA LYS A 87 -32.05 5.37 -29.32
C LYS A 87 -30.86 5.52 -28.38
N GLN A 88 -31.10 5.55 -27.06
CA GLN A 88 -30.03 5.63 -26.06
C GLN A 88 -29.19 4.36 -26.03
N ARG A 89 -29.82 3.18 -26.12
CA ARG A 89 -29.14 1.89 -26.23
C ARG A 89 -28.26 1.82 -27.48
N CYS A 90 -28.72 2.37 -28.60
CA CYS A 90 -27.93 2.46 -29.83
C CYS A 90 -26.63 3.26 -29.62
N LEU A 91 -26.67 4.35 -28.85
CA LEU A 91 -25.46 5.13 -28.55
C LEU A 91 -24.44 4.31 -27.74
N VAL A 92 -24.89 3.57 -26.73
CA VAL A 92 -24.03 2.67 -25.94
C VAL A 92 -23.46 1.56 -26.83
N ASN A 93 -24.33 0.87 -27.58
CA ASN A 93 -23.92 -0.26 -28.43
C ASN A 93 -22.96 0.15 -29.54
N ARG A 94 -23.13 1.35 -30.11
CA ARG A 94 -22.19 1.90 -31.08
C ARG A 94 -20.77 1.96 -30.51
N TRP A 95 -20.61 2.41 -29.27
CA TRP A 95 -19.31 2.50 -28.61
C TRP A 95 -18.76 1.13 -28.21
N LEU A 96 -19.61 0.21 -27.72
CA LEU A 96 -19.19 -1.17 -27.44
C LEU A 96 -18.67 -1.89 -28.69
N LEU A 97 -19.38 -1.76 -29.82
CA LEU A 97 -18.98 -2.38 -31.08
C LEU A 97 -17.75 -1.71 -31.69
N TRP A 98 -17.67 -0.38 -31.60
CA TRP A 98 -16.50 0.37 -32.05
C TRP A 98 -15.26 0.01 -31.22
N GLU A 99 -15.43 -0.16 -29.91
CA GLU A 99 -14.37 -0.59 -29.01
C GLU A 99 -13.78 -1.92 -29.47
N SER A 100 -14.61 -2.95 -29.62
CA SER A 100 -14.13 -4.29 -29.95
C SER A 100 -13.55 -4.39 -31.36
N SER A 101 -14.09 -3.65 -32.33
CA SER A 101 -13.71 -3.76 -33.75
C SER A 101 -12.55 -2.85 -34.17
N ILE A 102 -12.37 -1.72 -33.50
CA ILE A 102 -11.46 -0.65 -33.95
C ILE A 102 -10.54 -0.20 -32.83
N TRP A 103 -11.08 0.18 -31.67
CA TRP A 103 -10.28 0.81 -30.62
C TRP A 103 -9.35 -0.15 -29.90
N PHE A 104 -9.88 -1.31 -29.49
CA PHE A 104 -9.14 -2.38 -28.85
C PHE A 104 -7.91 -2.79 -29.67
N PRO A 105 -8.03 -3.20 -30.95
CA PRO A 105 -6.87 -3.64 -31.71
C PRO A 105 -5.83 -2.52 -31.90
N SER A 106 -6.26 -1.26 -32.03
CA SER A 106 -5.35 -0.12 -32.15
C SER A 106 -4.55 0.10 -30.85
N CYS A 107 -5.20 0.13 -29.68
CA CYS A 107 -4.52 0.25 -28.39
C CYS A 107 -3.69 -0.98 -28.03
N TYR A 108 -4.13 -2.17 -28.45
CA TYR A 108 -3.46 -3.43 -28.15
C TYR A 108 -2.09 -3.54 -28.84
N ILE A 109 -1.91 -2.90 -29.99
CA ILE A 109 -0.58 -2.82 -30.64
C ILE A 109 0.43 -2.13 -29.70
N TYR A 110 0.07 -0.98 -29.11
CA TYR A 110 0.92 -0.29 -28.13
C TYR A 110 1.16 -1.12 -26.88
N LEU A 111 0.14 -1.83 -26.39
CA LEU A 111 0.30 -2.76 -25.26
C LEU A 111 1.30 -3.87 -25.57
N VAL A 112 1.22 -4.48 -26.75
CA VAL A 112 2.10 -5.57 -27.12
C VAL A 112 3.54 -5.07 -27.24
N GLU A 113 3.74 -3.99 -27.99
CA GLU A 113 5.07 -3.45 -28.27
C GLU A 113 5.74 -2.90 -27.00
N PHE A 114 5.06 -2.07 -26.21
CA PHE A 114 5.68 -1.37 -25.08
C PHE A 114 5.53 -2.05 -23.73
N VAL A 115 4.63 -3.04 -23.60
CA VAL A 115 4.43 -3.77 -22.33
C VAL A 115 4.76 -5.24 -22.51
N VAL A 116 4.08 -5.96 -23.41
CA VAL A 116 4.21 -7.43 -23.49
C VAL A 116 5.58 -7.89 -23.98
N LYS A 117 6.12 -7.29 -25.05
CA LYS A 117 7.44 -7.65 -25.58
C LYS A 117 8.56 -7.47 -24.53
N PRO A 118 8.66 -6.33 -23.83
CA PRO A 118 9.60 -6.17 -22.73
C PRO A 118 9.49 -7.25 -21.64
N LEU A 119 8.26 -7.69 -21.29
CA LEU A 119 8.07 -8.80 -20.32
C LEU A 119 8.68 -10.12 -20.81
N LEU A 120 8.64 -10.34 -22.13
CA LEU A 120 9.23 -11.50 -22.79
C LEU A 120 10.70 -11.29 -23.15
N LYS A 121 11.31 -10.18 -22.71
CA LYS A 121 12.69 -9.76 -23.04
C LYS A 121 12.91 -9.55 -24.54
N GLU A 122 11.85 -9.12 -25.23
CA GLU A 122 11.89 -8.66 -26.61
C GLU A 122 11.86 -7.14 -26.64
N GLU A 123 12.53 -6.55 -27.63
CA GLU A 123 12.53 -5.10 -27.83
C GLU A 123 11.28 -4.65 -28.60
N PRO A 124 10.67 -3.51 -28.23
CA PRO A 124 9.61 -2.89 -29.01
C PRO A 124 10.09 -2.59 -30.45
N ASP A 125 9.23 -2.84 -31.43
CA ASP A 125 9.46 -2.47 -32.83
C ASP A 125 8.81 -1.12 -33.13
N GLN A 126 9.62 -0.08 -33.16
CA GLN A 126 9.16 1.28 -33.44
C GLN A 126 8.45 1.41 -34.80
N SER A 127 8.80 0.59 -35.80
CA SER A 127 8.16 0.65 -37.11
C SER A 127 6.69 0.20 -37.09
N VAL A 128 6.34 -0.73 -36.19
CA VAL A 128 4.96 -1.16 -35.94
C VAL A 128 4.16 -0.02 -35.32
N ILE A 129 4.77 0.70 -34.37
CA ILE A 129 4.16 1.86 -33.72
C ILE A 129 3.95 3.01 -34.71
N ASP A 130 4.97 3.33 -35.52
CA ASP A 130 4.90 4.40 -36.52
C ASP A 130 3.82 4.11 -37.58
N ALA A 131 3.62 2.85 -37.93
CA ALA A 131 2.57 2.42 -38.86
C ALA A 131 1.16 2.52 -38.26
N GLU A 132 1.01 2.31 -36.95
CA GLU A 132 -0.29 2.37 -36.27
C GLU A 132 -0.66 3.79 -35.80
N ALA A 133 0.34 4.62 -35.47
CA ALA A 133 0.14 5.96 -34.90
C ALA A 133 -0.87 6.84 -35.67
N PRO A 134 -0.90 6.89 -37.01
CA PRO A 134 -1.91 7.68 -37.74
C PRO A 134 -3.35 7.20 -37.49
N LYS A 135 -3.56 5.88 -37.35
CA LYS A 135 -4.89 5.33 -37.06
C LYS A 135 -5.26 5.61 -35.61
N TRP A 136 -4.33 5.39 -34.68
CA TRP A 136 -4.55 5.65 -33.27
C TRP A 136 -4.93 7.12 -33.04
N HIS A 137 -4.17 8.08 -33.59
CA HIS A 137 -4.47 9.52 -33.47
C HIS A 137 -5.82 9.91 -34.07
N LYS A 138 -6.22 9.30 -35.20
CA LYS A 138 -7.55 9.51 -35.78
C LYS A 138 -8.65 9.05 -34.82
N HIS A 139 -8.48 7.90 -34.17
CA HIS A 139 -9.45 7.35 -33.24
C HIS A 139 -9.50 8.12 -31.91
N ALA A 140 -8.35 8.51 -31.37
CA ALA A 140 -8.26 9.38 -30.20
C ALA A 140 -8.93 10.75 -30.44
N ALA A 141 -8.78 11.33 -31.63
CA ALA A 141 -9.46 12.58 -32.00
C ALA A 141 -10.99 12.44 -32.04
N ILE A 142 -11.51 11.30 -32.54
CA ILE A 142 -12.96 11.02 -32.53
C ILE A 142 -13.50 10.91 -31.09
N LEU A 143 -12.74 10.26 -30.19
CA LEU A 143 -13.11 10.17 -28.78
C LEU A 143 -13.09 11.55 -28.11
N ASP A 144 -12.03 12.33 -28.31
CA ASP A 144 -11.92 13.68 -27.74
C ASP A 144 -13.02 14.61 -28.24
N GLU A 145 -13.34 14.57 -29.54
CA GLU A 145 -14.45 15.33 -30.12
C GLU A 145 -15.79 14.93 -29.50
N GLN A 146 -16.06 13.63 -29.33
CA GLN A 146 -17.28 13.18 -28.65
C GLN A 146 -17.33 13.72 -27.21
N LEU A 147 -16.25 13.57 -26.46
CA LEU A 147 -16.16 13.93 -25.04
C LEU A 147 -16.10 15.46 -24.82
N SER A 148 -15.86 16.24 -25.86
CA SER A 148 -16.06 17.70 -25.83
C SER A 148 -17.54 18.09 -25.75
N ARG A 149 -18.44 17.23 -26.25
CA ARG A 149 -19.88 17.50 -26.35
C ARG A 149 -20.67 16.89 -25.20
N THR A 150 -20.19 15.77 -24.66
CA THR A 150 -20.88 15.00 -23.62
C THR A 150 -19.96 14.71 -22.44
N LYS A 151 -20.53 14.53 -21.24
CA LYS A 151 -19.76 14.17 -20.05
C LYS A 151 -19.15 12.77 -20.17
N TRP A 152 -19.94 11.82 -20.65
CA TRP A 152 -19.61 10.42 -20.89
C TRP A 152 -19.86 10.07 -22.36
N LEU A 153 -19.45 8.88 -22.81
CA LEU A 153 -19.48 8.53 -24.24
C LEU A 153 -20.89 8.52 -24.85
N ALA A 154 -21.89 8.11 -24.08
CA ALA A 154 -23.27 8.01 -24.53
C ALA A 154 -24.16 9.19 -24.11
N GLY A 155 -23.64 10.18 -23.39
CA GLY A 155 -24.41 11.33 -22.89
C GLY A 155 -23.91 11.84 -21.54
N ASP A 156 -24.84 12.21 -20.65
CA ASP A 156 -24.51 12.82 -19.35
C ASP A 156 -24.39 11.81 -18.20
N ASN A 157 -24.77 10.56 -18.44
CA ASN A 157 -24.66 9.46 -17.47
C ASN A 157 -23.57 8.46 -17.89
N LEU A 158 -22.89 7.90 -16.89
CA LEU A 158 -21.94 6.81 -17.08
C LEU A 158 -22.68 5.58 -17.61
N THR A 159 -22.02 4.82 -18.49
CA THR A 159 -22.57 3.59 -19.08
C THR A 159 -21.50 2.50 -19.17
N ILE A 160 -21.93 1.26 -19.48
CA ILE A 160 -20.99 0.17 -19.75
C ILE A 160 -20.05 0.44 -20.94
N ALA A 161 -20.41 1.35 -21.86
CA ALA A 161 -19.53 1.76 -22.95
C ALA A 161 -18.29 2.48 -22.45
N ASP A 162 -18.40 3.27 -21.37
CA ASP A 162 -17.27 4.01 -20.83
C ASP A 162 -16.20 3.07 -20.26
N ILE A 163 -16.62 2.06 -19.49
CA ILE A 163 -15.73 1.01 -18.97
C ILE A 163 -15.11 0.21 -20.11
N ALA A 164 -15.91 -0.18 -21.10
CA ALA A 164 -15.42 -0.94 -22.26
C ALA A 164 -14.34 -0.19 -23.02
N VAL A 165 -14.59 1.08 -23.39
CA VAL A 165 -13.67 1.91 -24.18
C VAL A 165 -12.43 2.29 -23.39
N ALA A 166 -12.52 2.44 -22.06
CA ALA A 166 -11.37 2.72 -21.21
C ALA A 166 -10.41 1.52 -21.10
N SER A 167 -10.95 0.29 -21.12
CA SER A 167 -10.22 -0.93 -20.78
C SER A 167 -8.94 -1.18 -21.59
N PRO A 168 -8.90 -0.97 -22.92
CA PRO A 168 -7.66 -1.11 -23.69
C PRO A 168 -6.52 -0.19 -23.26
N MET A 169 -6.82 0.88 -22.52
CA MET A 169 -5.86 1.91 -22.09
C MET A 169 -5.52 1.84 -20.61
N HIS A 170 -5.87 0.73 -19.96
CA HIS A 170 -5.67 0.47 -18.54
C HIS A 170 -4.21 0.56 -18.04
N LEU A 171 -3.24 0.71 -18.95
CA LEU A 171 -1.82 0.92 -18.69
C LEU A 171 -1.27 2.05 -19.58
N HIS A 172 -2.07 3.09 -19.85
CA HIS A 172 -1.76 4.11 -20.87
C HIS A 172 -0.35 4.70 -20.76
N ASP A 173 0.14 4.91 -19.52
CA ASP A 173 1.49 5.40 -19.25
C ASP A 173 2.55 4.40 -19.72
N ALA A 174 2.43 3.11 -19.37
CA ALA A 174 3.39 2.09 -19.79
C ALA A 174 3.22 1.69 -21.27
N GLN A 175 2.03 1.89 -21.83
CA GLN A 175 1.75 1.75 -23.26
C GLN A 175 2.30 2.92 -24.08
N HIS A 176 2.80 3.99 -23.44
CA HIS A 176 3.25 5.23 -24.09
C HIS A 176 2.17 5.84 -25.01
N LEU A 177 0.89 5.80 -24.60
CA LEU A 177 -0.19 6.36 -25.41
C LEU A 177 -0.10 7.91 -25.45
N PRO A 178 -0.13 8.56 -26.62
CA PRO A 178 0.05 10.00 -26.73
C PRO A 178 -1.25 10.76 -26.40
N LEU A 179 -1.54 10.87 -25.09
CA LEU A 179 -2.79 11.44 -24.57
C LEU A 179 -2.78 12.97 -24.41
N GLU A 180 -1.60 13.59 -24.26
CA GLU A 180 -1.43 14.98 -23.80
C GLU A 180 -2.24 16.02 -24.58
N GLN A 181 -2.40 15.82 -25.89
CA GLN A 181 -3.11 16.72 -26.80
C GLN A 181 -4.64 16.58 -26.78
N TYR A 182 -5.19 15.56 -26.11
CA TYR A 182 -6.62 15.24 -26.09
C TYR A 182 -7.22 15.55 -24.71
N THR A 183 -7.62 16.80 -24.53
CA THR A 183 -8.02 17.34 -23.20
C THR A 183 -9.29 16.67 -22.65
N HIS A 184 -10.33 16.50 -23.47
CA HIS A 184 -11.62 15.99 -23.04
C HIS A 184 -11.59 14.48 -22.82
N PHE A 185 -10.83 13.78 -23.67
CA PHE A 185 -10.48 12.38 -23.50
C PHE A 185 -9.69 12.16 -22.21
N THR A 186 -8.58 12.88 -21.99
CA THR A 186 -7.77 12.72 -20.77
C THR A 186 -8.58 13.00 -19.49
N ARG A 187 -9.46 14.02 -19.52
CA ARG A 187 -10.41 14.28 -18.42
C ARG A 187 -11.29 13.06 -18.14
N TRP A 188 -11.91 12.51 -19.17
CA TRP A 188 -12.82 11.36 -19.04
C TRP A 188 -12.08 10.10 -18.54
N LEU A 189 -10.88 9.84 -19.05
CA LEU A 189 -10.09 8.68 -18.61
C LEU A 189 -9.76 8.76 -17.12
N LYS A 190 -9.31 9.93 -16.64
CA LYS A 190 -9.06 10.17 -15.21
C LYS A 190 -10.31 9.98 -14.34
N GLN A 191 -11.50 10.31 -14.86
CA GLN A 191 -12.75 10.09 -14.14
C GLN A 191 -13.10 8.61 -14.04
N ILE A 192 -12.81 7.80 -15.07
CA ILE A 192 -12.96 6.35 -15.03
C ILE A 192 -11.94 5.73 -14.06
N GLU A 193 -10.69 6.18 -14.08
CA GLU A 193 -9.63 5.68 -13.20
C GLU A 193 -9.84 6.01 -11.72
N ALA A 194 -10.61 7.05 -11.44
CA ALA A 194 -11.03 7.41 -10.09
C ALA A 194 -12.18 6.53 -9.54
N LEU A 195 -12.82 5.69 -10.38
CA LEU A 195 -13.89 4.81 -9.92
C LEU A 195 -13.30 3.72 -9.01
N PRO A 196 -13.86 3.50 -7.79
CA PRO A 196 -13.40 2.45 -6.89
C PRO A 196 -13.40 1.06 -7.55
N GLU A 197 -14.41 0.78 -8.36
CA GLU A 197 -14.58 -0.50 -9.08
C GLU A 197 -13.50 -0.72 -10.12
N TRP A 198 -13.03 0.37 -10.74
CA TRP A 198 -11.89 0.31 -11.65
C TRP A 198 -10.58 0.07 -10.90
N GLN A 199 -10.35 0.80 -9.80
CA GLN A 199 -9.11 0.69 -9.00
C GLN A 199 -8.92 -0.70 -8.39
N LYS A 200 -10.00 -1.36 -7.96
CA LYS A 200 -9.98 -2.75 -7.47
C LYS A 200 -9.33 -3.74 -8.44
N THR A 201 -9.41 -3.47 -9.74
CA THR A 201 -8.86 -4.36 -10.78
C THR A 201 -7.37 -4.10 -11.09
N GLN A 202 -6.81 -2.96 -10.66
CA GLN A 202 -5.47 -2.52 -11.06
C GLN A 202 -4.36 -3.44 -10.51
N THR A 203 -4.51 -3.95 -9.28
CA THR A 203 -3.46 -4.75 -8.62
C THR A 203 -3.06 -5.99 -9.41
N ALA A 204 -4.02 -6.71 -9.98
CA ALA A 204 -3.73 -7.91 -10.75
C ALA A 204 -2.99 -7.60 -12.07
N VAL A 205 -3.33 -6.46 -12.68
CA VAL A 205 -2.66 -5.96 -13.88
C VAL A 205 -1.23 -5.55 -13.58
N ASP A 206 -1.01 -4.74 -12.54
CA ASP A 206 0.32 -4.26 -12.18
C ASP A 206 1.26 -5.43 -11.85
N LYS A 207 0.77 -6.43 -11.09
CA LYS A 207 1.52 -7.63 -10.74
C LYS A 207 1.99 -8.42 -11.96
N ALA A 208 1.11 -8.61 -12.96
CA ALA A 208 1.39 -9.48 -14.08
C ALA A 208 2.10 -8.77 -15.24
N LEU A 209 1.73 -7.52 -15.52
CA LEU A 209 2.13 -6.79 -16.71
C LEU A 209 3.15 -5.68 -16.45
N LEU A 210 3.36 -5.27 -15.20
CA LEU A 210 4.39 -4.31 -14.83
C LEU A 210 5.25 -4.87 -13.68
N PRO A 211 5.98 -5.98 -13.86
CA PRO A 211 6.75 -6.61 -12.80
C PRO A 211 7.91 -5.74 -12.29
N GLY A 212 8.30 -4.68 -13.00
CA GLY A 212 9.19 -3.63 -12.48
C GLY A 212 8.51 -2.62 -11.55
N LYS A 213 7.20 -2.40 -11.73
CA LYS A 213 6.29 -1.74 -10.78
C LYS A 213 5.73 -2.74 -9.74
N ALA A 214 5.92 -4.05 -9.98
CA ALA A 214 5.64 -5.13 -9.02
C ALA A 214 6.88 -5.62 -8.25
N ALA A 215 8.09 -5.20 -8.64
CA ALA A 215 9.27 -5.21 -7.79
C ALA A 215 9.10 -4.22 -6.61
N SER A 216 8.11 -3.32 -6.70
CA SER A 216 7.52 -2.53 -5.62
C SER A 216 6.23 -3.13 -5.00
N THR A 217 5.82 -4.36 -5.36
CA THR A 217 4.67 -5.07 -4.74
C THR A 217 4.91 -6.58 -4.60
N ASN A 218 5.95 -6.98 -3.86
CA ASN A 218 6.13 -8.39 -3.49
C ASN A 218 5.39 -8.73 -2.18
N GLY A 219 4.16 -9.24 -2.33
CA GLY A 219 3.41 -9.82 -1.20
C GLY A 219 1.94 -10.18 -1.44
N ALA A 220 1.33 -9.87 -2.59
CA ALA A 220 -0.09 -10.17 -2.81
C ALA A 220 -0.33 -11.66 -3.16
N SER A 221 -0.63 -12.43 -2.11
CA SER A 221 -1.48 -13.62 -2.21
C SER A 221 -2.84 -13.22 -2.76
N THR A 222 -3.16 -13.66 -3.98
CA THR A 222 -4.50 -13.58 -4.55
C THR A 222 -5.43 -14.55 -3.83
N ASN A 223 -6.10 -14.04 -2.80
CA ASN A 223 -7.42 -14.47 -2.36
C ASN A 223 -8.04 -13.26 -1.66
N GLY A 224 -9.28 -12.91 -2.01
CA GLY A 224 -10.08 -11.84 -1.40
C GLY A 224 -10.48 -12.16 0.04
N THR A 225 -9.48 -12.32 0.89
CA THR A 225 -9.56 -12.31 2.34
C THR A 225 -8.43 -11.42 2.79
N VAL A 226 -8.76 -10.28 3.40
CA VAL A 226 -7.85 -9.52 4.24
C VAL A 226 -7.17 -10.55 5.16
N LYS A 227 -5.89 -10.83 4.91
CA LYS A 227 -5.18 -11.85 5.68
C LYS A 227 -4.91 -11.27 7.06
N THR A 228 -5.55 -11.86 8.04
CA THR A 228 -5.35 -11.53 9.43
C THR A 228 -4.67 -12.70 10.11
N VAL A 229 -3.70 -12.39 10.96
CA VAL A 229 -3.14 -13.34 11.92
C VAL A 229 -3.57 -12.92 13.31
N ASN A 230 -3.83 -13.88 14.18
CA ASN A 230 -4.01 -13.60 15.60
C ASN A 230 -2.64 -13.67 16.27
N ALA A 231 -2.28 -12.63 17.01
CA ALA A 231 -1.03 -12.58 17.75
C ALA A 231 -1.19 -11.86 19.08
N ASN A 232 -0.31 -12.19 20.02
CA ASN A 232 -0.30 -11.57 21.34
C ASN A 232 0.43 -10.22 21.29
N PHE A 233 -0.22 -9.20 21.82
CA PHE A 233 0.36 -7.88 22.08
C PHE A 233 0.41 -7.63 23.58
N ASN A 234 1.57 -7.25 24.09
CA ASN A 234 1.75 -6.93 25.50
C ASN A 234 1.42 -5.45 25.73
N TYR A 235 0.17 -5.16 26.09
CA TYR A 235 -0.26 -3.84 26.55
C TYR A 235 0.21 -3.61 27.98
N THR A 236 0.15 -2.35 28.42
CA THR A 236 0.39 -2.03 29.83
C THR A 236 -0.92 -1.98 30.58
N LYS A 237 -1.00 -2.70 31.69
CA LYS A 237 -2.17 -2.67 32.57
C LYS A 237 -2.34 -1.28 33.14
N ASP A 238 -3.48 -0.64 32.89
CA ASP A 238 -3.74 0.64 33.53
C ASP A 238 -4.23 0.45 34.97
N VAL A 239 -3.47 0.98 35.92
CA VAL A 239 -3.79 0.96 37.34
C VAL A 239 -3.57 2.36 37.91
N ASP A 240 -4.16 2.61 39.07
CA ASP A 240 -3.97 3.87 39.82
C ASP A 240 -2.58 3.93 40.48
N LYS A 241 -1.53 3.81 39.66
CA LYS A 241 -0.13 3.84 40.03
C LYS A 241 0.71 4.20 38.82
N ARG A 242 1.64 5.14 39.03
CA ARG A 242 2.59 5.61 38.02
C ARG A 242 3.37 4.44 37.40
N THR A 243 3.39 4.37 36.07
CA THR A 243 4.15 3.35 35.33
C THR A 243 5.59 3.81 35.13
N GLU A 244 6.54 3.01 35.59
CA GLU A 244 7.95 3.38 35.65
C GLU A 244 8.84 2.21 35.26
N LEU A 245 10.01 2.52 34.68
CA LEU A 245 11.07 1.56 34.38
C LEU A 245 12.41 2.16 34.78
N TYR A 246 13.20 1.44 35.56
CA TYR A 246 14.53 1.86 36.01
C TYR A 246 15.62 1.11 35.25
N PHE A 247 16.60 1.86 34.73
CA PHE A 247 17.77 1.28 34.04
C PHE A 247 18.98 1.09 34.96
N TYR A 248 18.78 1.24 36.27
CA TYR A 248 19.80 1.11 37.30
C TYR A 248 19.18 0.60 38.61
N ASP A 249 19.98 -0.09 39.44
CA ASP A 249 19.52 -0.54 40.75
C ASP A 249 19.27 0.66 41.68
N SER A 250 18.07 0.71 42.27
CA SER A 250 17.65 1.76 43.19
C SER A 250 16.59 1.22 44.15
N ASP A 251 16.57 1.70 45.39
CA ASP A 251 15.48 1.37 46.33
C ASP A 251 14.12 1.86 45.82
N ALA A 252 14.10 2.95 45.05
CA ALA A 252 12.89 3.46 44.40
C ALA A 252 12.35 2.54 43.29
N ALA A 253 13.15 1.57 42.81
CA ALA A 253 12.72 0.58 41.83
C ALA A 253 11.98 -0.62 42.48
N LYS A 254 11.92 -0.68 43.82
CA LYS A 254 11.17 -1.72 44.55
C LYS A 254 9.69 -1.38 44.53
N ASP A 255 8.85 -2.36 44.21
CA ASP A 255 7.40 -2.21 44.15
C ASP A 255 6.93 -1.08 43.21
N ILE A 256 7.50 -0.96 42.02
CA ILE A 256 6.97 -0.06 40.98
C ILE A 256 5.86 -0.74 40.16
N HIS A 257 5.15 0.03 39.35
CA HIS A 257 4.31 -0.53 38.30
C HIS A 257 5.11 -0.52 36.99
N GLU A 258 5.64 -1.68 36.61
CA GLU A 258 6.39 -1.82 35.36
C GLU A 258 5.45 -1.82 34.14
N PRO A 259 5.91 -1.38 32.97
CA PRO A 259 5.13 -1.47 31.75
C PRO A 259 4.90 -2.91 31.31
N GLY A 260 3.80 -3.16 30.59
CA GLY A 260 3.37 -4.49 30.17
C GLY A 260 2.40 -5.15 31.16
N GLY A 261 2.37 -6.48 31.14
CA GLY A 261 1.59 -7.28 32.09
C GLY A 261 0.11 -7.40 31.75
N ASP A 262 -0.29 -6.98 30.55
CA ASP A 262 -1.64 -7.11 30.01
C ASP A 262 -1.60 -7.66 28.57
N PRO A 263 -1.24 -8.95 28.39
CA PRO A 263 -1.19 -9.56 27.07
C PRO A 263 -2.59 -9.82 26.52
N HIS A 264 -2.85 -9.39 25.29
CA HIS A 264 -4.09 -9.66 24.58
C HIS A 264 -3.81 -10.22 23.19
N GLU A 265 -4.53 -11.28 22.83
CA GLU A 265 -4.53 -11.79 21.47
C GLU A 265 -5.42 -10.90 20.59
N LEU A 266 -4.85 -10.37 19.51
CA LEU A 266 -5.52 -9.46 18.59
C LEU A 266 -5.29 -9.86 17.14
N ALA A 267 -6.26 -9.50 16.32
CA ALA A 267 -6.16 -9.54 14.87
C ALA A 267 -5.14 -8.51 14.37
N VAL A 268 -4.08 -8.98 13.71
CA VAL A 268 -3.11 -8.17 12.97
C VAL A 268 -3.31 -8.37 11.49
N THR A 269 -3.51 -7.27 10.77
CA THR A 269 -3.92 -7.30 9.39
C THR A 269 -2.73 -7.07 8.44
N ASP A 270 -2.60 -7.92 7.43
CA ASP A 270 -1.68 -7.73 6.32
C ASP A 270 -2.03 -6.44 5.55
N GLY A 271 -1.10 -5.47 5.60
CA GLY A 271 -1.25 -4.16 5.01
C GLY A 271 -0.83 -4.05 3.55
N TRP A 272 -0.23 -5.08 2.92
CA TRP A 272 0.35 -4.93 1.57
C TRP A 272 -0.65 -4.50 0.51
N SER A 273 -1.89 -4.99 0.59
CA SER A 273 -2.97 -4.60 -0.32
C SER A 273 -3.34 -3.10 -0.27
N ARG A 274 -2.92 -2.42 0.80
CA ARG A 274 -3.19 -1.02 1.09
C ARG A 274 -1.93 -0.19 1.28
N ALA A 275 -0.76 -0.73 0.94
CA ALA A 275 0.55 -0.13 1.20
C ALA A 275 0.61 1.36 0.81
N ASP A 276 0.16 1.69 -0.40
CA ASP A 276 0.21 3.05 -0.96
C ASP A 276 -0.85 4.00 -0.39
N SER A 277 -1.78 3.49 0.43
CA SER A 277 -2.87 4.28 1.01
C SER A 277 -2.60 4.77 2.44
N PHE A 278 -1.59 4.21 3.12
CA PHE A 278 -1.26 4.58 4.50
C PHE A 278 -0.51 5.90 4.54
N SER A 279 -0.96 6.80 5.42
CA SER A 279 -0.34 8.12 5.61
C SER A 279 0.04 8.36 7.06
N VAL A 280 1.22 8.96 7.26
CA VAL A 280 1.69 9.43 8.57
C VAL A 280 0.77 10.49 9.20
N ASP A 281 -0.01 11.21 8.40
CA ASP A 281 -0.95 12.22 8.90
C ASP A 281 -2.32 11.63 9.26
N LYS A 282 -2.65 10.42 8.81
CA LYS A 282 -3.96 9.78 9.05
C LYS A 282 -3.86 8.53 9.92
N GLU A 283 -3.14 7.50 9.47
CA GLU A 283 -2.95 6.25 10.22
C GLU A 283 -1.76 6.30 11.19
N GLY A 284 -0.91 7.33 11.09
CA GLY A 284 0.27 7.52 11.94
C GLY A 284 1.53 6.80 11.42
N PHE A 285 1.42 6.05 10.33
CA PHE A 285 2.53 5.41 9.64
C PHE A 285 2.29 5.37 8.13
N SER A 286 3.35 5.15 7.36
CA SER A 286 3.27 4.94 5.90
C SER A 286 4.36 3.99 5.44
N LEU A 287 4.10 3.25 4.35
CA LEU A 287 5.07 2.36 3.73
C LEU A 287 5.70 3.01 2.50
N HIS A 288 7.00 2.82 2.34
CA HIS A 288 7.81 3.34 1.25
C HIS A 288 8.88 2.34 0.85
N GLN A 289 9.62 2.67 -0.20
CA GLN A 289 10.86 1.98 -0.54
C GLN A 289 12.04 2.96 -0.56
N ILE A 290 13.20 2.51 -0.09
CA ILE A 290 14.47 3.23 -0.22
C ILE A 290 15.45 2.31 -0.95
N GLN A 291 16.01 2.81 -2.06
CA GLN A 291 17.14 2.16 -2.72
C GLN A 291 18.41 2.72 -2.10
N THR A 292 19.27 1.83 -1.59
CA THR A 292 20.52 2.21 -0.94
C THR A 292 21.61 1.20 -1.31
N ASP A 293 22.79 1.70 -1.65
CA ASP A 293 23.99 0.88 -1.85
C ASP A 293 24.76 0.69 -0.52
N PHE A 294 24.26 1.26 0.59
CA PHE A 294 24.90 1.15 1.88
C PHE A 294 24.87 -0.29 2.43
N GLY A 295 26.06 -0.84 2.70
CA GLY A 295 26.23 -2.22 3.17
C GLY A 295 26.90 -2.38 4.54
N ASP A 296 27.55 -1.33 5.08
CA ASP A 296 28.36 -1.41 6.29
C ASP A 296 27.57 -1.10 7.57
N TRP A 297 26.57 -1.92 7.86
CA TRP A 297 25.66 -1.74 9.00
C TRP A 297 26.31 -1.98 10.38
N GLU A 298 27.55 -2.48 10.42
CA GLU A 298 28.27 -2.76 11.67
C GLU A 298 29.08 -1.56 12.17
N SER A 299 29.36 -0.58 11.30
CA SER A 299 30.09 0.64 11.64
C SER A 299 29.13 1.79 11.93
N GLU A 300 29.02 2.20 13.19
CA GLU A 300 28.21 3.37 13.57
C GLU A 300 28.68 4.65 12.86
N GLU A 301 29.99 4.77 12.58
CA GLU A 301 30.56 5.89 11.83
C GLU A 301 30.09 5.86 10.38
N SER A 302 30.20 4.71 9.70
CA SER A 302 29.73 4.55 8.31
C SER A 302 28.23 4.83 8.18
N VAL A 303 27.41 4.35 9.12
CA VAL A 303 25.96 4.63 9.15
C VAL A 303 25.70 6.13 9.25
N ARG A 304 26.42 6.84 10.11
CA ARG A 304 26.27 8.29 10.30
C ARG A 304 26.73 9.10 9.10
N GLU A 305 27.84 8.70 8.48
CA GLU A 305 28.44 9.47 7.39
C GLU A 305 27.78 9.21 6.03
N GLN A 306 27.30 7.99 5.79
CA GLN A 306 26.84 7.56 4.47
C GLN A 306 25.33 7.34 4.43
N PHE A 307 24.73 6.71 5.45
CA PHE A 307 23.31 6.37 5.40
C PHE A 307 22.38 7.47 5.97
N TYR A 308 22.81 8.21 6.99
CA TYR A 308 22.01 9.34 7.51
C TYR A 308 21.65 10.39 6.45
N PRO A 309 22.57 10.81 5.54
CA PRO A 309 22.22 11.71 4.44
C PRO A 309 21.08 11.18 3.56
N GLU A 310 21.11 9.89 3.19
CA GLU A 310 20.05 9.26 2.38
C GLU A 310 18.70 9.33 3.10
N VAL A 311 18.67 9.07 4.40
CA VAL A 311 17.45 9.13 5.23
C VAL A 311 16.92 10.55 5.33
N VAL A 312 17.81 11.55 5.45
CA VAL A 312 17.44 12.97 5.47
C VAL A 312 16.74 13.36 4.17
N ASP A 313 17.31 13.01 3.03
CA ASP A 313 16.75 13.36 1.72
C ASP A 313 15.44 12.61 1.45
N PHE A 314 15.40 11.31 1.79
CA PHE A 314 14.19 10.51 1.75
C PHE A 314 13.05 11.12 2.58
N LEU A 315 13.28 11.46 3.84
CA LEU A 315 12.25 12.03 4.71
C LEU A 315 11.80 13.42 4.26
N LYS A 316 12.71 14.27 3.75
CA LYS A 316 12.32 15.56 3.16
C LYS A 316 11.36 15.36 1.98
N GLY A 317 11.67 14.41 1.09
CA GLY A 317 10.81 14.07 -0.04
C GLY A 317 9.45 13.51 0.39
N ALA A 318 9.44 12.57 1.34
CA ALA A 318 8.23 11.89 1.79
C ALA A 318 7.30 12.77 2.63
N THR A 319 7.84 13.74 3.37
CA THR A 319 7.05 14.53 4.33
C THR A 319 6.89 16.00 3.95
N GLY A 320 7.76 16.54 3.08
CA GLY A 320 7.82 17.96 2.77
C GLY A 320 8.60 18.81 3.79
N ALA A 321 9.26 18.19 4.77
CA ALA A 321 10.08 18.88 5.75
C ALA A 321 11.20 19.70 5.11
N LYS A 322 11.55 20.85 5.71
CA LYS A 322 12.65 21.72 5.25
C LYS A 322 13.99 21.33 5.85
N ARG A 323 13.98 20.87 7.10
CA ARG A 323 15.16 20.37 7.82
C ARG A 323 14.80 19.05 8.48
N VAL A 324 15.68 18.06 8.35
CA VAL A 324 15.59 16.79 9.08
C VAL A 324 16.89 16.61 9.83
N LEU A 325 16.81 16.31 11.12
CA LEU A 325 17.92 15.96 11.99
C LEU A 325 17.80 14.48 12.36
N VAL A 326 18.79 13.68 12.01
CA VAL A 326 18.96 12.33 12.58
C VAL A 326 19.75 12.47 13.88
N PHE A 327 19.22 11.97 14.99
CA PHE A 327 19.88 12.10 16.31
C PHE A 327 20.30 10.79 16.94
N ASP A 328 19.67 9.67 16.58
CA ASP A 328 20.16 8.33 16.94
C ASP A 328 19.64 7.26 15.97
N HIS A 329 20.21 6.07 16.10
CA HIS A 329 19.70 4.87 15.46
C HIS A 329 19.81 3.66 16.41
N THR A 330 19.10 2.59 16.10
CA THR A 330 19.20 1.30 16.77
C THR A 330 19.29 0.21 15.74
N ILE A 331 20.33 -0.62 15.81
CA ILE A 331 20.59 -1.72 14.88
C ILE A 331 20.43 -3.04 15.64
N ARG A 332 19.61 -3.92 15.08
CA ARG A 332 19.33 -5.24 15.64
C ARG A 332 19.95 -6.27 14.69
N THR A 333 20.93 -7.03 15.17
CA THR A 333 21.61 -8.11 14.43
C THR A 333 21.87 -9.28 15.37
N LYS A 334 22.15 -10.49 14.83
CA LYS A 334 22.47 -11.67 15.65
C LYS A 334 23.63 -11.44 16.62
N ARG A 335 24.62 -10.63 16.20
CA ARG A 335 25.81 -10.31 16.99
C ARG A 335 25.49 -9.49 18.25
N ASN A 336 24.42 -8.70 18.18
CA ASN A 336 24.04 -7.74 19.21
C ASN A 336 22.97 -8.28 20.18
N GLU A 337 22.41 -9.47 19.91
CA GLU A 337 21.35 -10.11 20.71
C GLU A 337 21.78 -10.39 22.17
N ALA A 338 23.05 -10.72 22.40
CA ALA A 338 23.56 -11.14 23.71
C ALA A 338 23.79 -10.00 24.72
N LYS A 339 23.64 -8.72 24.32
CA LYS A 339 23.89 -7.58 25.22
C LYS A 339 22.64 -7.23 26.04
N LYS A 340 22.74 -7.33 27.37
CA LYS A 340 21.63 -7.09 28.31
C LYS A 340 21.18 -5.63 28.34
N LEU A 341 19.89 -5.43 28.63
CA LEU A 341 19.20 -4.14 28.79
C LEU A 341 19.83 -3.18 29.83
N THR A 342 20.70 -3.69 30.72
CA THR A 342 21.23 -2.97 31.90
C THR A 342 22.49 -2.14 31.63
N GLN A 343 22.98 -2.06 30.39
CA GLN A 343 24.10 -1.18 30.05
C GLN A 343 23.58 0.17 29.55
N GLU A 344 23.61 1.16 30.45
CA GLU A 344 23.21 2.57 30.22
C GLU A 344 23.83 3.21 28.97
N THR A 345 24.96 2.70 28.49
CA THR A 345 25.80 3.31 27.47
C THR A 345 25.59 2.80 26.04
N ASN A 346 24.83 1.72 25.82
CA ASN A 346 24.63 1.15 24.48
C ASN A 346 23.14 1.04 24.12
N THR A 347 22.55 2.17 23.73
CA THR A 347 21.16 2.22 23.22
C THR A 347 21.01 1.55 21.85
N SER A 348 22.10 1.31 21.12
CA SER A 348 22.09 0.85 19.72
C SER A 348 21.79 -0.63 19.53
N GLN A 349 21.64 -1.45 20.59
CA GLN A 349 21.66 -2.92 20.49
C GLN A 349 20.58 -3.62 21.33
N ARG A 350 19.32 -3.61 20.85
CA ARG A 350 18.17 -4.12 21.62
C ARG A 350 17.46 -5.27 20.89
N ALA A 351 17.07 -6.32 21.61
CA ALA A 351 16.10 -7.32 21.13
C ALA A 351 14.75 -6.65 20.79
N PRO A 352 14.02 -7.10 19.74
CA PRO A 352 12.71 -6.54 19.35
C PRO A 352 11.82 -6.22 20.54
N VAL A 353 11.31 -4.99 20.61
CA VAL A 353 10.47 -4.56 21.75
C VAL A 353 9.05 -5.09 21.52
N MET A 354 8.64 -6.02 22.39
CA MET A 354 7.31 -6.67 22.35
C MET A 354 6.25 -5.92 23.16
N LEU A 355 6.63 -4.80 23.80
CA LEU A 355 5.73 -3.90 24.51
C LEU A 355 5.01 -2.99 23.51
N VAL A 356 3.71 -2.78 23.66
CA VAL A 356 2.98 -1.76 22.90
C VAL A 356 3.32 -0.38 23.44
N HIS A 357 3.93 0.46 22.61
CA HIS A 357 4.41 1.79 23.02
C HIS A 357 4.42 2.81 21.87
N CYS A 358 4.62 4.07 22.23
CA CYS A 358 5.05 5.14 21.34
C CYS A 358 6.21 5.90 21.99
N ASP A 359 7.24 6.23 21.21
CA ASP A 359 8.54 6.69 21.71
C ASP A 359 8.53 8.04 22.42
N TYR A 360 7.50 8.86 22.21
CA TYR A 360 7.42 10.21 22.76
C TYR A 360 6.03 10.51 23.31
N THR A 361 6.02 11.43 24.29
CA THR A 361 4.83 12.07 24.83
C THR A 361 4.69 13.48 24.26
N ALA A 362 3.53 14.10 24.45
CA ALA A 362 3.32 15.50 24.11
C ALA A 362 4.34 16.43 24.82
N GLU A 363 4.82 16.03 26.00
CA GLU A 363 5.79 16.77 26.80
C GLU A 363 7.24 16.43 26.47
N SER A 364 7.56 15.15 26.19
CA SER A 364 8.94 14.74 25.95
C SER A 364 9.45 15.13 24.55
N GLY A 365 8.57 15.27 23.56
CA GLY A 365 8.92 15.77 22.22
C GLY A 365 9.63 17.14 22.26
N PRO A 366 9.00 18.22 22.78
CA PRO A 366 9.64 19.52 22.88
C PRO A 366 10.89 19.54 23.77
N VAL A 367 10.92 18.74 24.84
CA VAL A 367 12.11 18.59 25.69
C VAL A 367 13.27 18.02 24.88
N ARG A 368 13.02 17.01 24.03
CA ARG A 368 14.05 16.41 23.18
C ARG A 368 14.58 17.41 22.15
N VAL A 369 13.73 18.24 21.56
CA VAL A 369 14.16 19.34 20.67
C VAL A 369 15.10 20.29 21.42
N ARG A 370 14.75 20.73 22.63
CA ARG A 370 15.60 21.62 23.45
C ARG A 370 16.96 21.01 23.80
N GLN A 371 16.98 19.72 24.12
CA GLN A 371 18.22 19.01 24.43
C GLN A 371 19.19 18.95 23.24
N LEU A 372 18.66 18.75 22.03
CA LEU A 372 19.47 18.55 20.82
C LEU A 372 19.82 19.87 20.13
N MET A 373 18.87 20.82 20.07
CA MET A 373 19.00 22.06 19.32
C MET A 373 19.53 23.25 20.15
N LYS A 374 19.53 23.12 21.48
CA LYS A 374 20.04 24.13 22.41
C LYS A 374 19.48 25.52 22.10
N ASP A 375 20.32 26.46 21.66
CA ASP A 375 19.96 27.87 21.46
C ASP A 375 18.94 28.09 20.33
N GLU A 376 18.86 27.18 19.35
CA GLU A 376 17.91 27.28 18.22
C GLU A 376 16.51 26.75 18.57
N ALA A 377 16.36 26.06 19.72
CA ALA A 377 15.23 25.18 19.96
C ALA A 377 13.88 25.91 20.03
N ASP A 378 13.81 27.04 20.73
CA ASP A 378 12.55 27.77 20.90
C ASP A 378 12.08 28.42 19.59
N GLU A 379 13.00 28.82 18.70
CA GLU A 379 12.63 29.28 17.36
C GLU A 379 12.06 28.13 16.52
N LEU A 380 12.69 26.95 16.55
CA LEU A 380 12.23 25.78 15.82
C LEU A 380 10.87 25.29 16.34
N LEU A 381 10.67 25.30 17.66
CA LEU A 381 9.41 24.93 18.32
C LEU A 381 8.28 25.94 18.10
N SER A 382 8.57 27.14 17.59
CA SER A 382 7.54 28.11 17.20
C SER A 382 6.82 27.72 15.89
N ARG A 383 7.34 26.72 15.17
CA ARG A 383 6.78 26.15 13.93
C ARG A 383 6.45 24.68 14.13
N ARG A 384 5.87 24.04 13.11
CA ARG A 384 5.58 22.61 13.17
C ARG A 384 6.87 21.79 13.27
N VAL A 385 6.90 20.91 14.26
CA VAL A 385 7.94 19.90 14.47
C VAL A 385 7.29 18.53 14.59
N ALA A 386 7.78 17.56 13.82
CA ALA A 386 7.34 16.17 13.91
C ALA A 386 8.53 15.23 14.04
N PHE A 387 8.35 14.13 14.76
CA PHE A 387 9.38 13.10 14.91
C PHE A 387 8.96 11.88 14.10
N PHE A 388 9.90 11.38 13.32
CA PHE A 388 9.69 10.20 12.50
C PHE A 388 10.76 9.17 12.81
N ASN A 389 10.32 7.94 13.06
CA ASN A 389 11.19 6.78 13.05
C ASN A 389 11.15 6.17 11.65
N VAL A 390 12.32 5.92 11.07
CA VAL A 390 12.49 5.21 9.80
C VAL A 390 12.96 3.81 10.11
N TRP A 391 12.10 2.82 9.88
CA TRP A 391 12.37 1.42 10.17
C TRP A 391 12.54 0.63 8.87
N LYS A 392 13.63 -0.14 8.74
CA LYS A 392 13.84 -1.05 7.60
C LYS A 392 14.57 -2.35 7.97
N PRO A 393 14.34 -3.45 7.24
CA PRO A 393 15.20 -4.62 7.27
C PRO A 393 16.59 -4.33 6.69
N LEU A 394 17.61 -5.06 7.13
CA LEU A 394 18.99 -4.84 6.70
C LEU A 394 19.44 -5.76 5.56
N HIS A 395 19.51 -7.06 5.83
CA HIS A 395 20.17 -8.02 4.93
C HIS A 395 19.21 -8.97 4.24
N HIS A 396 18.14 -9.36 4.91
CA HIS A 396 17.22 -10.38 4.43
C HIS A 396 15.78 -10.03 4.72
N THR A 397 14.87 -10.75 4.07
CA THR A 397 13.45 -10.70 4.34
C THR A 397 13.15 -10.97 5.81
N VAL A 398 12.24 -10.19 6.40
CA VAL A 398 11.78 -10.38 7.78
C VAL A 398 10.85 -11.58 7.85
N GLN A 399 11.23 -12.58 8.65
CA GLN A 399 10.47 -13.81 8.83
C GLN A 399 10.09 -14.06 10.29
N GLU A 400 10.83 -13.48 11.24
CA GLU A 400 10.55 -13.58 12.68
C GLU A 400 10.27 -12.17 13.21
N ARG A 401 9.36 -12.08 14.20
CA ARG A 401 9.08 -10.87 14.98
C ARG A 401 8.91 -9.60 14.15
N PRO A 402 8.01 -9.55 13.14
CA PRO A 402 7.79 -8.34 12.34
C PRO A 402 7.32 -7.16 13.19
N LEU A 403 7.37 -5.95 12.60
CA LEU A 403 6.85 -4.74 13.22
C LEU A 403 5.37 -4.56 12.87
N ALA A 404 4.54 -4.28 13.86
CA ALA A 404 3.13 -3.91 13.70
C ALA A 404 2.88 -2.50 14.23
N MET A 405 1.92 -1.82 13.60
CA MET A 405 1.48 -0.46 13.93
C MET A 405 -0.02 -0.46 14.22
N CYS A 406 -0.40 0.22 15.30
CA CYS A 406 -1.78 0.45 15.67
C CYS A 406 -2.29 1.70 14.95
N ASP A 407 -3.30 1.53 14.10
CA ASP A 407 -3.93 2.60 13.34
C ASP A 407 -4.51 3.66 14.28
N VAL A 408 -4.02 4.90 14.17
CA VAL A 408 -4.42 6.01 15.04
C VAL A 408 -5.92 6.31 14.96
N SER A 409 -6.58 6.01 13.84
CA SER A 409 -8.04 6.17 13.71
C SER A 409 -8.84 5.23 14.61
N SER A 410 -8.18 4.22 15.19
CA SER A 410 -8.76 3.24 16.12
C SER A 410 -8.25 3.34 17.55
N ALA A 411 -7.26 4.20 17.81
CA ALA A 411 -6.57 4.36 19.08
C ALA A 411 -6.66 5.83 19.54
N PRO A 412 -7.77 6.24 20.18
CA PRO A 412 -7.89 7.59 20.74
C PRO A 412 -6.78 7.89 21.76
N MET A 413 -6.48 9.18 21.97
CA MET A 413 -5.40 9.58 22.88
C MET A 413 -5.61 9.12 24.34
N ASP A 414 -6.84 8.86 24.77
CA ASP A 414 -7.16 8.33 26.10
C ASP A 414 -6.59 6.92 26.33
N ASP A 415 -6.30 6.19 25.25
CA ASP A 415 -5.65 4.88 25.32
C ASP A 415 -4.15 4.99 25.61
N PHE A 416 -3.54 6.18 25.46
CA PHE A 416 -2.12 6.42 25.72
C PHE A 416 -1.90 6.98 27.12
N PHE A 417 -0.90 6.47 27.84
CA PHE A 417 -0.48 7.00 29.14
C PHE A 417 1.01 6.90 29.36
N LYS A 418 1.53 7.71 30.29
CA LYS A 418 2.97 7.95 30.42
C LYS A 418 3.68 6.76 31.07
N LEU A 419 4.74 6.32 30.42
CA LEU A 419 5.79 5.49 30.99
C LEU A 419 6.99 6.40 31.31
N TYR A 420 7.43 6.39 32.56
CA TYR A 420 8.62 7.12 32.99
C TYR A 420 9.86 6.22 32.95
N LEU A 421 10.85 6.63 32.16
CA LEU A 421 12.11 5.94 31.96
C LEU A 421 13.17 6.58 32.86
N ASN A 422 13.45 5.96 34.00
CA ASN A 422 14.37 6.47 35.01
C ASN A 422 15.81 6.01 34.70
N TYR A 423 16.65 6.97 34.29
CA TYR A 423 18.10 6.84 34.17
C TYR A 423 18.77 7.53 35.38
N ARG A 424 20.06 7.27 35.61
CA ARG A 424 20.78 7.86 36.77
C ARG A 424 20.78 9.38 36.77
N ASP A 425 20.82 9.99 35.60
CA ASP A 425 21.03 11.41 35.36
C ASP A 425 19.78 12.13 34.82
N ARG A 426 18.75 11.40 34.40
CA ARG A 426 17.55 11.97 33.80
C ARG A 426 16.34 11.05 33.88
N VAL A 427 15.15 11.63 33.73
CA VAL A 427 13.90 10.91 33.50
C VAL A 427 13.44 11.17 32.06
N GLY A 428 13.27 10.11 31.28
CA GLY A 428 12.62 10.13 29.98
C GLY A 428 11.13 9.81 30.09
N GLU A 429 10.36 10.12 29.05
CA GLU A 429 8.95 9.75 28.98
C GLU A 429 8.60 9.21 27.59
N ASN A 430 7.92 8.06 27.59
CA ASN A 430 7.30 7.44 26.42
C ASN A 430 5.79 7.29 26.71
N TYR A 431 4.98 7.05 25.68
CA TYR A 431 3.65 6.50 25.89
C TYR A 431 3.69 4.97 25.89
N VAL A 432 2.91 4.37 26.78
CA VAL A 432 2.40 3.00 26.68
C VAL A 432 0.90 3.06 26.43
N MET A 433 0.32 1.95 25.97
CA MET A 433 -1.10 1.91 25.65
C MET A 433 -1.88 0.97 26.57
N ARG A 434 -3.11 1.38 26.86
CA ARG A 434 -4.18 0.54 27.42
C ARG A 434 -4.68 -0.39 26.33
N TYR A 435 -5.18 -1.57 26.69
CA TYR A 435 -5.87 -2.42 25.74
C TYR A 435 -7.23 -1.82 25.33
N SER A 436 -7.57 -1.96 24.05
CA SER A 436 -8.91 -1.72 23.52
C SER A 436 -9.20 -2.76 22.43
N PRO A 437 -10.39 -3.39 22.43
CA PRO A 437 -10.79 -4.33 21.38
C PRO A 437 -11.01 -3.63 20.03
N ASN A 438 -11.10 -2.30 20.01
CA ASN A 438 -11.28 -1.51 18.79
C ASN A 438 -9.97 -1.27 18.03
N HIS A 439 -8.81 -1.51 18.67
CA HIS A 439 -7.51 -1.30 18.05
C HIS A 439 -7.35 -2.12 16.78
N LYS A 440 -7.01 -1.44 15.69
CA LYS A 440 -6.70 -2.05 14.39
C LYS A 440 -5.20 -2.09 14.20
N TRP A 441 -4.65 -3.29 14.18
CA TRP A 441 -3.23 -3.51 13.95
C TRP A 441 -2.94 -3.86 12.50
N TRP A 442 -1.89 -3.24 11.97
CA TRP A 442 -1.39 -3.48 10.63
C TRP A 442 0.07 -3.92 10.69
N TYR A 443 0.43 -4.85 9.82
CA TYR A 443 1.82 -5.24 9.59
C TYR A 443 2.05 -5.57 8.13
N PHE A 444 3.32 -5.67 7.74
CA PHE A 444 3.73 -5.98 6.38
C PHE A 444 4.57 -7.27 6.42
N PRO A 445 3.95 -8.46 6.22
CA PRO A 445 4.67 -9.73 6.29
C PRO A 445 5.76 -9.78 5.21
N LYS A 446 6.93 -10.36 5.54
CA LYS A 446 8.01 -10.56 4.56
C LYS A 446 8.58 -9.28 3.93
N MET A 447 8.63 -8.18 4.67
CA MET A 447 9.39 -6.99 4.25
C MET A 447 10.83 -7.33 3.91
N THR A 448 11.32 -6.78 2.81
CA THR A 448 12.67 -6.93 2.26
C THR A 448 13.55 -5.72 2.62
N PRO A 449 14.88 -5.78 2.43
CA PRO A 449 15.77 -4.64 2.70
C PRO A 449 15.46 -3.34 1.96
N SER A 450 14.68 -3.36 0.88
CA SER A 450 14.23 -2.15 0.18
C SER A 450 13.01 -1.50 0.82
N ASP A 451 12.25 -2.23 1.64
CA ASP A 451 11.01 -1.74 2.21
C ASP A 451 11.27 -0.94 3.50
N VAL A 452 10.55 0.18 3.64
CA VAL A 452 10.72 1.14 4.73
C VAL A 452 9.37 1.49 5.32
N ILE A 453 9.27 1.50 6.65
CA ILE A 453 8.13 2.08 7.36
C ILE A 453 8.57 3.41 7.97
N ILE A 454 7.81 4.46 7.70
CA ILE A 454 7.87 5.71 8.47
C ILE A 454 6.81 5.64 9.56
N LEU A 455 7.22 5.78 10.82
CA LEU A 455 6.34 5.90 11.97
C LEU A 455 6.37 7.33 12.50
N LYS A 456 5.22 7.96 12.69
CA LYS A 456 5.14 9.27 13.33
C LYS A 456 5.00 9.10 14.84
N THR A 457 6.08 9.40 15.55
CA THR A 457 6.16 9.20 17.01
C THR A 457 5.88 10.47 17.80
N TYR A 458 5.86 11.64 17.16
CA TYR A 458 5.41 12.92 17.73
C TYR A 458 5.03 13.90 16.61
N ASP A 459 4.03 14.77 16.85
CA ASP A 459 3.72 15.96 16.04
C ASP A 459 3.24 17.09 16.96
N SER A 460 3.81 18.27 16.76
CA SER A 460 3.44 19.47 17.52
C SER A 460 2.06 20.00 17.15
N GLU A 461 1.59 19.74 15.93
CA GLU A 461 0.28 20.19 15.48
C GLU A 461 -0.87 19.39 16.12
N THR A 462 -1.99 20.06 16.35
CA THR A 462 -3.18 19.50 17.03
C THR A 462 -4.45 19.62 16.19
N ASP A 463 -4.30 19.79 14.88
CA ASP A 463 -5.38 20.05 13.91
C ASP A 463 -6.13 18.79 13.43
N GLY A 464 -6.07 17.71 14.21
CA GLY A 464 -6.73 16.43 13.92
C GLY A 464 -5.89 15.42 13.14
N ARG A 465 -4.68 15.79 12.69
CA ARG A 465 -3.73 14.80 12.14
C ARG A 465 -3.25 13.82 13.21
N ALA A 466 -2.79 12.64 12.79
CA ALA A 466 -2.11 11.70 13.65
C ALA A 466 -0.85 12.36 14.26
N ARG A 467 -0.65 12.18 15.57
CA ARG A 467 0.47 12.77 16.33
C ARG A 467 1.40 11.72 16.94
N PHE A 468 0.85 10.55 17.25
CA PHE A 468 1.54 9.46 17.94
C PHE A 468 1.04 8.16 17.33
N VAL A 469 1.91 7.17 17.17
CA VAL A 469 1.53 5.84 16.66
C VAL A 469 2.02 4.76 17.62
N GLY A 470 1.06 3.99 18.13
CA GLY A 470 1.37 2.78 18.88
C GLY A 470 2.01 1.74 17.97
N HIS A 471 3.10 1.12 18.42
CA HIS A 471 3.76 0.07 17.65
C HIS A 471 4.39 -0.97 18.55
N SER A 472 4.60 -2.16 17.99
CA SER A 472 5.24 -3.27 18.70
C SER A 472 5.81 -4.30 17.73
N ALA A 473 6.85 -5.01 18.13
CA ALA A 473 7.15 -6.30 17.53
C ALA A 473 6.17 -7.35 18.07
N PHE A 474 5.81 -8.35 17.27
CA PHE A 474 4.92 -9.42 17.70
C PHE A 474 5.35 -10.77 17.13
N GLU A 475 4.96 -11.87 17.76
CA GLU A 475 5.23 -13.22 17.23
C GLU A 475 4.20 -13.54 16.15
N ASP A 476 4.62 -13.53 14.87
CA ASP A 476 3.75 -13.94 13.76
C ASP A 476 3.59 -15.47 13.78
N PRO A 477 2.37 -16.02 13.97
CA PRO A 477 2.15 -17.47 14.01
C PRO A 477 2.50 -18.17 12.69
N ASN A 478 2.66 -17.43 11.59
CA ASN A 478 3.11 -17.97 10.31
C ASN A 478 4.64 -17.99 10.14
N SER A 479 5.40 -17.53 11.14
CA SER A 479 6.86 -17.60 11.11
C SER A 479 7.31 -19.07 11.06
N PRO A 480 8.21 -19.45 10.14
CA PRO A 480 8.82 -20.78 10.16
C PRO A 480 9.50 -21.07 11.52
N PRO A 481 9.48 -22.32 12.03
CA PRO A 481 10.14 -22.67 13.28
C PRO A 481 11.65 -22.37 13.31
N ASP A 482 12.28 -22.33 12.14
CA ASP A 482 13.70 -22.05 11.91
C ASP A 482 13.93 -20.68 11.26
N ALA A 483 12.97 -19.76 11.36
CA ALA A 483 13.07 -18.42 10.81
C ALA A 483 14.35 -17.71 11.29
N PRO A 484 15.10 -17.04 10.40
CA PRO A 484 16.26 -16.26 10.80
C PRO A 484 15.82 -15.07 11.64
N LEU A 485 16.61 -14.80 12.69
CA LEU A 485 16.44 -13.62 13.54
C LEU A 485 16.35 -12.34 12.70
N ARG A 486 15.37 -11.51 13.01
CA ARG A 486 15.14 -10.22 12.34
C ARG A 486 16.34 -9.27 12.48
N GLU A 487 16.97 -8.96 11.36
CA GLU A 487 18.01 -7.93 11.29
C GLU A 487 17.42 -6.63 10.70
N SER A 488 17.43 -5.56 11.51
CA SER A 488 16.70 -4.31 11.20
C SER A 488 17.41 -3.09 11.79
N ILE A 489 17.17 -1.93 11.20
CA ILE A 489 17.56 -0.63 11.72
C ILE A 489 16.32 0.23 11.94
N GLU A 490 16.36 1.01 13.02
CA GLU A 490 15.42 2.08 13.30
C GLU A 490 16.21 3.37 13.47
N ILE A 491 15.92 4.38 12.65
CA ILE A 491 16.57 5.69 12.67
C ILE A 491 15.59 6.70 13.21
N ARG A 492 15.97 7.42 14.27
CA ARG A 492 15.11 8.42 14.90
C ARG A 492 15.47 9.81 14.42
N THR A 493 14.45 10.54 13.98
CA THR A 493 14.61 11.83 13.31
C THR A 493 13.67 12.89 13.85
N ILE A 494 14.08 14.15 13.71
CA ILE A 494 13.25 15.32 13.94
C ILE A 494 13.12 16.06 12.61
N ALA A 495 11.90 16.28 12.16
CA ALA A 495 11.55 17.05 10.97
C ALA A 495 11.00 18.43 11.38
N PHE A 496 11.51 19.48 10.76
CA PHE A 496 11.08 20.87 10.92
C PHE A 496 10.51 21.38 9.59
N PHE A 497 9.33 22.02 9.65
CA PHE A 497 8.53 22.41 8.48
C PHE A 497 8.52 23.91 8.22
#